data_AF-A0A6C0EP14-F1
#
_entry.id   AF-A0A6C0EP14-F1
#
_cell.length_a   1.000
_cell.length_b   1.000
_cell.length_c   1.000
_cell.angle_alpha   90.00
_cell.angle_beta   90.00
_cell.angle_gamma   90.00
#
_symmetry.space_group_name_H-M   'P 1'
#
loop_
_entity.id
_entity.type
_entity.pdbx_description
1 polymer ?
#
loop_
_entity_poly.entity_id
_entity_poly.type
_entity_poly.pdbx_seq_one_letter_code
_entity_poly.pdbx_strand_id
1 'polypeptide(L)'
;MSGIIITNATYGTSSASTDVTKTLSASIKDGVLSIPSISPTTLNVADPAPNQAKILHVSYTINGGDGLMTAVNDNNSLYINAPPQRTASGLQITKAEYGVDGNFTDVTDAVQSMLKNGGLDLTVGFKALGLPDPNPNKRKQFEVEYTINGAKNMKTLNDGERFKISAPAVDSPSNQTPSQTVGSVISTLFYSVAYFFAMYLYTLSVFTGIEYGNQFISPMLWGAVCFFLPGFAFWGLPSVTFWVRLFSSADFIH
;
A
#
# COMPACT_ATOMS: atom_id res chain seq x y z
N MET A 1 -10.34 -3.88 9.19
CA MET A 1 -11.43 -3.70 10.15
C MET A 1 -11.54 -2.22 10.43
N SER A 2 -12.60 -1.59 9.95
CA SER A 2 -12.91 -0.22 10.33
C SER A 2 -13.52 -0.19 11.70
N GLY A 3 -13.00 0.64 12.59
CA GLY A 3 -13.58 0.71 13.93
C GLY A 3 -12.78 1.52 14.92
N ILE A 4 -13.49 1.90 15.98
CA ILE A 4 -12.92 2.41 17.21
C ILE A 4 -12.41 1.19 17.98
N ILE A 5 -11.17 1.26 18.47
CA ILE A 5 -10.62 0.27 19.40
C ILE A 5 -10.31 1.02 20.69
N ILE A 6 -10.98 0.67 21.77
CA ILE A 6 -10.71 1.28 23.07
C ILE A 6 -9.56 0.52 23.71
N THR A 7 -8.47 1.23 23.99
CA THR A 7 -7.28 0.65 24.60
C THR A 7 -7.37 0.67 26.12
N ASN A 8 -7.99 1.70 26.68
CA ASN A 8 -8.21 1.82 28.12
C ASN A 8 -9.36 2.81 28.39
N ALA A 9 -10.24 2.52 29.34
CA ALA A 9 -11.23 3.47 29.80
C ALA A 9 -11.52 3.33 31.30
N THR A 10 -11.46 4.44 32.03
CA THR A 10 -11.70 4.48 33.47
C THR A 10 -12.72 5.55 33.82
N TYR A 11 -13.64 5.23 34.73
CA TYR A 11 -14.67 6.14 35.20
C TYR A 11 -14.58 6.31 36.71
N GLY A 12 -14.51 7.55 37.19
CA GLY A 12 -14.47 7.86 38.61
C GLY A 12 -13.77 9.17 38.93
N THR A 13 -13.15 9.23 40.11
CA THR A 13 -12.34 10.35 40.60
C THR A 13 -10.86 9.94 40.66
N SER A 14 -9.99 10.87 41.07
CA SER A 14 -8.57 10.58 41.29
C SER A 14 -8.30 9.55 42.39
N SER A 15 -9.22 9.37 43.33
CA SER A 15 -9.09 8.43 44.47
C SER A 15 -9.91 7.16 44.34
N ALA A 16 -10.94 7.13 43.48
CA ALA A 16 -11.80 5.97 43.27
C ALA A 16 -12.25 5.90 41.81
N SER A 17 -11.80 4.88 41.07
CA SER A 17 -12.20 4.67 39.67
C SER A 17 -12.46 3.20 39.37
N THR A 18 -13.25 2.96 38.32
CA THR A 18 -13.59 1.63 37.82
C THR A 18 -13.24 1.54 36.34
N ASP A 19 -12.67 0.41 35.93
CA ASP A 19 -12.40 0.09 34.53
C ASP A 19 -13.71 -0.22 33.80
N VAL A 20 -13.97 0.55 32.75
CA VAL A 20 -15.16 0.45 31.90
C VAL A 20 -14.81 0.13 30.46
N THR A 21 -13.55 -0.24 30.17
CA THR A 21 -13.02 -0.52 28.83
C THR A 21 -13.90 -1.50 28.07
N LYS A 22 -14.29 -2.60 28.71
CA LYS A 22 -15.13 -3.64 28.08
C LYS A 22 -16.54 -3.14 27.78
N THR A 23 -17.14 -2.38 28.69
CA THR A 23 -18.50 -1.85 28.50
C THR A 23 -18.54 -0.84 27.37
N LEU A 24 -17.58 0.08 27.31
CA LEU A 24 -17.51 1.03 26.20
C LEU A 24 -17.19 0.33 24.88
N SER A 25 -16.33 -0.67 24.89
CA SER A 25 -16.02 -1.46 23.68
C SER A 25 -17.27 -2.17 23.14
N ALA A 26 -18.10 -2.72 24.03
CA ALA A 26 -19.37 -3.36 23.68
C ALA A 26 -20.44 -2.37 23.21
N SER A 27 -20.30 -1.08 23.55
CA SER A 27 -21.23 -0.02 23.16
C SER A 27 -20.95 0.54 21.75
N ILE A 28 -19.87 0.11 21.11
CA ILE A 28 -19.54 0.48 19.73
C ILE A 28 -20.46 -0.30 18.78
N LYS A 29 -21.22 0.42 17.95
CA LYS A 29 -22.05 -0.15 16.89
C LYS A 29 -21.75 0.55 15.58
N ASP A 30 -21.50 -0.23 14.53
CA ASP A 30 -21.22 0.25 13.18
C ASP A 30 -20.11 1.32 13.11
N GLY A 31 -19.08 1.18 13.96
CA GLY A 31 -17.97 2.13 14.03
C GLY A 31 -18.27 3.40 14.84
N VAL A 32 -19.44 3.51 15.46
CA VAL A 32 -19.84 4.65 16.29
C VAL A 32 -19.90 4.22 17.76
N LEU A 33 -19.27 5.00 18.62
CA LEU A 33 -19.47 4.96 20.07
C LEU A 33 -20.35 6.15 20.45
N SER A 34 -21.57 5.87 20.88
CA SER A 34 -22.52 6.90 21.28
C SER A 34 -23.11 6.56 22.65
N ILE A 35 -22.76 7.35 23.66
CA ILE A 35 -23.30 7.27 25.00
C ILE A 35 -24.00 8.61 25.28
N PRO A 36 -25.35 8.65 25.32
CA PRO A 36 -26.11 9.90 25.41
C PRO A 36 -25.97 10.59 26.77
N SER A 37 -25.73 9.84 27.83
CA SER A 37 -25.43 10.36 29.17
C SER A 37 -24.51 9.37 29.85
N ILE A 38 -23.36 9.83 30.32
CA ILE A 38 -22.45 9.01 31.12
C ILE A 38 -23.01 8.94 32.54
N SER A 39 -23.23 7.73 33.04
CA SER A 39 -23.59 7.45 34.43
C SER A 39 -23.15 6.03 34.81
N PRO A 40 -23.13 5.67 36.11
CA PRO A 40 -22.83 4.30 36.53
C PRO A 40 -23.79 3.28 35.90
N THR A 41 -25.07 3.66 35.75
CA THR A 41 -26.09 2.81 35.12
C THR A 41 -25.85 2.58 33.64
N THR A 42 -25.47 3.60 32.87
CA THR A 42 -25.16 3.44 31.43
C THR A 42 -23.86 2.71 31.18
N LEU A 43 -22.89 2.84 32.11
CA LEU A 43 -21.62 2.13 32.06
C LEU A 43 -21.68 0.73 32.70
N ASN A 44 -22.86 0.32 33.17
CA ASN A 44 -23.12 -0.97 33.83
C ASN A 44 -22.11 -1.29 34.96
N VAL A 45 -21.81 -0.29 35.80
CA VAL A 45 -20.90 -0.40 36.95
C VAL A 45 -21.55 0.18 38.21
N ALA A 46 -21.09 -0.28 39.37
CA ALA A 46 -21.41 0.36 40.64
C ALA A 46 -20.81 1.77 40.68
N ASP A 47 -21.47 2.72 41.34
CA ASP A 47 -20.95 4.09 41.46
C ASP A 47 -19.63 4.08 42.26
N PRO A 48 -18.49 4.43 41.64
CA PRO A 48 -17.20 4.39 42.32
C PRO A 48 -17.06 5.50 43.38
N ALA A 49 -17.83 6.59 43.26
CA ALA A 49 -17.75 7.73 44.17
C ALA A 49 -19.13 8.41 44.30
N PRO A 50 -19.99 7.91 45.22
CA PRO A 50 -21.30 8.50 45.48
C PRO A 50 -21.19 9.96 45.91
N ASN A 51 -22.09 10.81 45.39
CA ASN A 51 -22.14 12.27 45.66
C ASN A 51 -20.88 13.06 45.24
N GLN A 52 -20.01 12.49 44.40
CA GLN A 52 -18.86 13.18 43.83
C GLN A 52 -18.99 13.27 42.31
N ALA A 53 -18.49 14.38 41.75
CA ALA A 53 -18.38 14.55 40.30
C ALA A 53 -17.31 13.59 39.76
N LYS A 54 -17.69 12.77 38.78
CA LYS A 54 -16.84 11.75 38.17
C LYS A 54 -16.46 12.16 36.76
N ILE A 55 -15.35 11.62 36.27
CA ILE A 55 -14.85 11.82 34.92
C ILE A 55 -14.61 10.46 34.30
N LEU A 56 -15.03 10.30 33.05
CA LEU A 56 -14.70 9.19 32.19
C LEU A 56 -13.47 9.55 31.36
N HIS A 57 -12.36 8.86 31.56
CA HIS A 57 -11.19 8.91 30.69
C HIS A 57 -11.26 7.76 29.70
N VAL A 58 -11.11 8.04 28.41
CA VAL A 58 -11.12 7.02 27.34
C VAL A 58 -9.90 7.22 26.47
N SER A 59 -9.08 6.19 26.39
CA SER A 59 -7.99 6.04 25.43
C SER A 59 -8.45 5.09 24.33
N TYR A 60 -8.32 5.49 23.08
CA TYR A 60 -8.82 4.72 21.94
C TYR A 60 -8.01 5.01 20.68
N THR A 61 -8.08 4.11 19.71
CA THR A 61 -7.59 4.34 18.35
C THR A 61 -8.76 4.28 17.38
N ILE A 62 -8.66 5.03 16.28
CA ILE A 62 -9.59 4.97 15.17
C ILE A 62 -8.85 4.33 14.00
N ASN A 63 -9.40 3.22 13.46
CA ASN A 63 -8.85 2.55 12.28
C ASN A 63 -7.36 2.16 12.39
N GLY A 64 -6.85 1.91 13.61
CA GLY A 64 -5.45 1.54 13.85
C GLY A 64 -4.45 2.71 13.75
N GLY A 65 -4.93 3.95 13.77
CA GLY A 65 -4.09 5.15 13.85
C GLY A 65 -3.52 5.39 15.25
N ASP A 66 -3.03 6.61 15.46
CA ASP A 66 -2.44 7.04 16.74
C ASP A 66 -3.43 6.95 17.90
N GLY A 67 -2.89 6.78 19.12
CA GLY A 67 -3.66 6.74 20.36
C GLY A 67 -4.25 8.10 20.68
N LEU A 68 -5.58 8.18 20.70
CA LEU A 68 -6.36 9.34 21.10
C LEU A 68 -6.80 9.20 22.56
N MET A 69 -6.96 10.33 23.25
CA MET A 69 -7.47 10.40 24.61
C MET A 69 -8.59 11.44 24.70
N THR A 70 -9.68 11.10 25.38
CA THR A 70 -10.75 12.03 25.72
C THR A 70 -11.16 11.88 27.17
N ALA A 71 -11.61 12.98 27.76
CA ALA A 71 -12.15 13.03 29.12
C ALA A 71 -13.53 13.67 29.09
N VAL A 72 -14.52 13.01 29.69
CA VAL A 72 -15.91 13.47 29.68
C VAL A 72 -16.48 13.42 31.10
N ASN A 73 -17.10 14.52 31.52
CA ASN A 73 -17.73 14.60 32.85
C ASN A 73 -18.98 13.71 32.94
N ASP A 74 -19.31 13.33 34.17
CA ASP A 74 -20.57 12.66 34.50
C ASP A 74 -21.79 13.45 33.98
N ASN A 75 -22.81 12.74 33.49
CA ASN A 75 -24.02 13.26 32.84
C ASN A 75 -23.84 13.96 31.48
N ASN A 76 -22.62 13.99 30.93
CA ASN A 76 -22.41 14.46 29.56
C ASN A 76 -22.49 13.31 28.54
N SER A 77 -22.75 13.67 27.28
CA SER A 77 -22.74 12.71 26.17
C SER A 77 -21.33 12.49 25.63
N LEU A 78 -20.98 11.24 25.33
CA LEU A 78 -19.79 10.89 24.55
C LEU A 78 -20.22 10.42 23.16
N TYR A 79 -19.73 11.09 22.13
CA TYR A 79 -19.93 10.71 20.74
C TYR A 79 -18.59 10.64 20.04
N ILE A 80 -18.22 9.45 19.57
CA ILE A 80 -17.04 9.21 18.74
C ILE A 80 -17.54 8.45 17.52
N ASN A 81 -17.26 8.97 16.33
CA ASN A 81 -17.57 8.31 15.08
C ASN A 81 -16.26 7.90 14.40
N ALA A 82 -15.99 6.60 14.27
CA ALA A 82 -14.97 6.14 13.36
C ALA A 82 -15.55 6.19 11.94
N PRO A 83 -15.00 7.04 11.05
CA PRO A 83 -15.36 6.92 9.65
C PRO A 83 -15.03 5.51 9.17
N PRO A 84 -15.78 4.95 8.20
CA PRO A 84 -15.44 3.67 7.61
C PRO A 84 -13.95 3.71 7.21
N GLN A 85 -13.24 2.59 7.43
CA GLN A 85 -11.84 2.39 7.02
C GLN A 85 -11.87 2.39 5.51
N ARG A 86 -11.88 3.61 4.98
CA ARG A 86 -11.66 3.86 3.59
C ARG A 86 -10.17 3.73 3.47
N THR A 87 -9.76 2.62 2.88
CA THR A 87 -8.50 2.48 2.17
C THR A 87 -8.48 3.53 1.05
N ALA A 88 -8.54 4.82 1.42
CA ALA A 88 -8.18 5.92 0.58
C ALA A 88 -6.66 5.83 0.48
N SER A 89 -6.23 4.87 -0.32
CA SER A 89 -4.94 4.80 -0.99
C SER A 89 -3.99 5.92 -0.60
N GLY A 90 -3.19 5.70 0.44
CA GLY A 90 -2.08 6.56 0.79
C GLY A 90 -2.34 7.89 1.51
N LEU A 91 -3.43 8.63 1.24
CA LEU A 91 -3.58 10.02 1.72
C LEU A 91 -4.33 10.12 3.06
N GLN A 92 -3.65 10.60 4.10
CA GLN A 92 -4.24 10.94 5.39
C GLN A 92 -3.82 12.35 5.82
N ILE A 93 -4.78 13.16 6.26
CA ILE A 93 -4.50 14.47 6.86
C ILE A 93 -4.19 14.22 8.34
N THR A 94 -3.03 14.67 8.82
CA THR A 94 -2.59 14.47 10.21
C THR A 94 -2.82 15.71 11.07
N LYS A 95 -2.75 16.88 10.45
CA LYS A 95 -3.01 18.16 11.10
C LYS A 95 -3.40 19.19 10.03
N ALA A 96 -4.37 20.05 10.30
CA ALA A 96 -4.65 21.20 9.47
C ALA A 96 -5.04 22.41 10.32
N GLU A 97 -4.43 23.55 10.05
CA GLU A 97 -4.61 24.79 10.79
C GLU A 97 -4.86 25.95 9.83
N TYR A 98 -5.78 26.84 10.18
CA TYR A 98 -6.10 28.03 9.39
C TYR A 98 -6.12 29.27 10.28
N GLY A 99 -5.38 30.31 9.91
CA GLY A 99 -5.29 31.50 10.73
C GLY A 99 -4.28 32.51 10.26
N VAL A 100 -3.84 33.36 11.18
CA VAL A 100 -2.77 34.33 10.98
C VAL A 100 -1.61 33.99 11.91
N ASP A 101 -0.41 34.48 11.62
CA ASP A 101 0.76 34.24 12.46
C ASP A 101 0.46 34.53 13.96
N GLY A 102 0.62 33.51 14.80
CA GLY A 102 0.29 33.54 16.24
C GLY A 102 -1.18 33.30 16.63
N ASN A 103 -2.11 33.08 15.68
CA ASN A 103 -3.52 32.76 15.94
C ASN A 103 -4.09 31.80 14.87
N PHE A 104 -3.88 30.51 15.10
CA PHE A 104 -4.35 29.41 14.24
C PHE A 104 -5.57 28.70 14.84
N THR A 105 -6.52 28.33 13.99
CA THR A 105 -7.67 27.48 14.33
C THR A 105 -7.46 26.08 13.76
N ASP A 106 -7.62 25.05 14.57
CA ASP A 106 -7.59 23.66 14.11
C ASP A 106 -8.80 23.38 13.22
N VAL A 107 -8.53 22.96 11.99
CA VAL A 107 -9.51 22.60 10.95
C VAL A 107 -9.28 21.18 10.44
N THR A 108 -8.54 20.35 11.19
CA THR A 108 -8.18 18.98 10.81
C THR A 108 -9.42 18.17 10.43
N ASP A 109 -10.44 18.16 11.29
CA ASP A 109 -11.69 17.43 11.05
C ASP A 109 -12.45 17.93 9.81
N ALA A 110 -12.50 19.25 9.63
CA ALA A 110 -13.18 19.88 8.49
C ALA A 110 -12.51 19.47 7.18
N VAL A 111 -11.18 19.57 7.09
CA VAL A 111 -10.40 19.19 5.92
C VAL A 111 -10.50 17.68 5.67
N GLN A 112 -10.46 16.87 6.72
CA GLN A 112 -10.56 15.42 6.61
C GLN A 112 -11.94 14.98 6.11
N SER A 113 -13.01 15.69 6.48
CA SER A 113 -14.36 15.42 5.97
C SER A 113 -14.53 15.71 4.47
N MET A 114 -13.65 16.53 3.89
CA MET A 114 -13.67 16.92 2.47
C MET A 114 -12.93 15.93 1.56
N LEU A 115 -12.18 14.98 2.12
CA LEU A 115 -11.54 13.92 1.36
C LEU A 115 -12.58 13.06 0.65
N LYS A 116 -12.51 13.03 -0.68
CA LYS A 116 -13.36 12.18 -1.53
C LYS A 116 -12.49 11.38 -2.48
N ASN A 117 -12.71 10.07 -2.53
CA ASN A 117 -12.04 9.15 -3.47
C ASN A 117 -10.49 9.21 -3.43
N GLY A 118 -9.87 9.34 -2.25
CA GLY A 118 -8.40 9.37 -2.14
C GLY A 118 -7.75 10.69 -2.56
N GLY A 119 -8.55 11.74 -2.75
CA GLY A 119 -8.07 13.09 -3.01
C GLY A 119 -8.82 14.16 -2.23
N LEU A 120 -8.21 15.34 -2.19
CA LEU A 120 -8.73 16.56 -1.62
C LEU A 120 -8.58 17.65 -2.69
N ASP A 121 -9.69 18.32 -3.00
CA ASP A 121 -9.70 19.52 -3.84
C ASP A 121 -10.47 20.59 -3.08
N LEU A 122 -9.71 21.50 -2.49
CA LEU A 122 -10.19 22.55 -1.60
C LEU A 122 -9.68 23.90 -2.11
N THR A 123 -10.55 24.89 -2.15
CA THR A 123 -10.10 26.29 -2.23
C THR A 123 -9.99 26.82 -0.82
N VAL A 124 -8.79 27.24 -0.41
CA VAL A 124 -8.50 27.69 0.94
C VAL A 124 -9.35 28.92 1.25
N GLY A 125 -10.12 28.86 2.33
CA GLY A 125 -10.91 29.97 2.82
C GLY A 125 -11.80 29.59 3.99
N PHE A 126 -12.03 30.54 4.90
CA PHE A 126 -12.85 30.36 6.10
C PHE A 126 -14.22 29.72 5.80
N LYS A 127 -14.89 30.18 4.73
CA LYS A 127 -16.20 29.64 4.31
C LYS A 127 -16.13 28.20 3.82
N ALA A 128 -15.04 27.85 3.12
CA ALA A 128 -14.84 26.48 2.64
C ALA A 128 -14.56 25.54 3.81
N LEU A 129 -13.83 26.00 4.82
CA LEU A 129 -13.48 25.27 6.05
C LEU A 129 -14.60 25.25 7.11
N GLY A 130 -15.76 25.85 6.84
CA GLY A 130 -16.90 25.88 7.76
C GLY A 130 -16.71 26.80 8.97
N LEU A 131 -15.74 27.71 8.93
CA LEU A 131 -15.42 28.64 10.02
C LEU A 131 -16.10 30.01 9.82
N PRO A 132 -16.58 30.67 10.88
CA PRO A 132 -16.79 32.11 10.86
C PRO A 132 -15.43 32.81 10.65
N ASP A 133 -15.38 33.94 9.94
CA ASP A 133 -14.11 34.59 9.58
C ASP A 133 -13.26 34.86 10.84
N PRO A 134 -12.14 34.13 11.05
CA PRO A 134 -11.39 34.23 12.30
C PRO A 134 -10.71 35.58 12.44
N ASN A 135 -10.39 36.25 11.31
CA ASN A 135 -9.66 37.49 11.27
C ASN A 135 -10.03 38.30 10.00
N PRO A 136 -11.00 39.21 10.08
CA PRO A 136 -11.34 40.11 8.99
C PRO A 136 -10.14 40.99 8.61
N ASN A 137 -9.91 41.21 7.31
CA ASN A 137 -8.87 42.10 6.75
C ASN A 137 -7.39 41.73 6.97
N LYS A 138 -7.07 40.53 7.46
CA LYS A 138 -5.68 40.03 7.53
C LYS A 138 -5.43 38.92 6.52
N ARG A 139 -4.20 38.84 5.99
CA ARG A 139 -3.76 37.73 5.13
C ARG A 139 -3.68 36.47 5.98
N LYS A 140 -4.55 35.51 5.70
CA LYS A 140 -4.64 34.23 6.40
C LYS A 140 -3.81 33.18 5.66
N GLN A 141 -3.32 32.20 6.41
CA GLN A 141 -2.56 31.06 5.93
C GLN A 141 -3.27 29.77 6.38
N PHE A 142 -3.18 28.77 5.51
CA PHE A 142 -3.60 27.41 5.75
C PHE A 142 -2.36 26.53 5.78
N GLU A 143 -2.13 25.87 6.90
CA GLU A 143 -1.07 24.91 7.08
C GLU A 143 -1.69 23.52 7.18
N VAL A 144 -1.19 22.58 6.37
CA VAL A 144 -1.68 21.21 6.35
C VAL A 144 -0.52 20.24 6.37
N GLU A 145 -0.55 19.36 7.35
CA GLU A 145 0.28 18.17 7.44
C GLU A 145 -0.53 16.97 6.97
N TYR A 146 0.07 16.18 6.08
CA TYR A 146 -0.56 14.99 5.55
C TYR A 146 0.48 13.92 5.26
N THR A 147 0.07 12.66 5.32
CA THR A 147 0.87 11.53 4.88
C THR A 147 0.36 11.04 3.53
N ILE A 148 1.29 10.72 2.62
CA ILE A 148 1.02 9.95 1.40
C ILE A 148 1.81 8.66 1.50
N ASN A 149 1.14 7.52 1.55
CA ASN A 149 1.77 6.20 1.66
C ASN A 149 2.73 6.11 2.87
N GLY A 150 2.39 6.79 3.97
CA GLY A 150 3.22 6.87 5.19
C GLY A 150 4.33 7.93 5.16
N ALA A 151 4.60 8.57 4.03
CA ALA A 151 5.55 9.68 3.96
C ALA A 151 4.90 10.99 4.43
N LYS A 152 5.43 11.59 5.49
CA LYS A 152 4.97 12.88 6.03
C LYS A 152 5.30 14.03 5.08
N ASN A 153 4.32 14.88 4.84
CA ASN A 153 4.43 16.09 4.03
C ASN A 153 3.74 17.24 4.76
N MET A 154 4.20 18.45 4.49
CA MET A 154 3.65 19.67 5.06
C MET A 154 3.53 20.71 3.95
N LYS A 155 2.44 21.46 3.94
CA LYS A 155 2.21 22.52 2.96
C LYS A 155 1.54 23.72 3.60
N THR A 156 2.06 24.90 3.28
CA THR A 156 1.50 26.19 3.67
C THR A 156 0.95 26.88 2.42
N LEU A 157 -0.27 27.40 2.53
CA LEU A 157 -1.03 28.02 1.45
C LEU A 157 -1.63 29.34 1.93
N ASN A 158 -1.77 30.31 1.04
CA ASN A 158 -2.45 31.56 1.34
C ASN A 158 -3.98 31.44 1.17
N ASP A 159 -4.70 32.34 1.83
CA ASP A 159 -6.14 32.50 1.63
C ASP A 159 -6.50 32.71 0.14
N GLY A 160 -7.45 31.92 -0.37
CA GLY A 160 -7.86 31.91 -1.78
C GLY A 160 -7.06 30.97 -2.69
N GLU A 161 -5.96 30.36 -2.23
CA GLU A 161 -5.21 29.39 -3.03
C GLU A 161 -5.93 28.05 -3.12
N ARG A 162 -5.77 27.35 -4.25
CA ARG A 162 -6.36 26.03 -4.45
C ARG A 162 -5.41 24.94 -4.01
N PHE A 163 -5.83 24.14 -3.04
CA PHE A 163 -5.16 22.93 -2.62
C PHE A 163 -5.78 21.71 -3.29
N LYS A 164 -5.05 21.13 -4.24
CA LYS A 164 -5.42 19.87 -4.88
C LYS A 164 -4.36 18.83 -4.63
N ILE A 165 -4.77 17.70 -4.08
CA ILE A 165 -3.93 16.55 -3.85
C ILE A 165 -4.73 15.28 -4.09
N SER A 166 -4.11 14.30 -4.73
CA SER A 166 -4.70 12.97 -4.92
C SER A 166 -3.59 11.98 -4.66
N ALA A 167 -3.85 11.01 -3.79
CA ALA A 167 -2.97 9.87 -3.74
C ALA A 167 -3.50 8.81 -4.72
N PRO A 168 -2.64 8.30 -5.63
CA PRO A 168 -3.03 7.21 -6.51
C PRO A 168 -3.38 5.98 -5.68
N ALA A 169 -4.33 5.18 -6.18
CA ALA A 169 -4.63 3.87 -5.63
C ALA A 169 -3.33 3.10 -5.43
N VAL A 170 -2.93 2.85 -4.18
CA VAL A 170 -1.93 1.83 -3.90
C VAL A 170 -2.65 0.53 -4.21
N ASP A 171 -2.35 -0.04 -5.38
CA ASP A 171 -2.62 -1.45 -5.62
C ASP A 171 -2.15 -2.17 -4.36
N SER A 172 -3.07 -2.92 -3.73
CA SER A 172 -2.85 -3.71 -2.51
C SER A 172 -1.39 -4.15 -2.43
N PRO A 173 -0.68 -3.94 -1.29
CA PRO A 173 0.75 -4.15 -1.19
C PRO A 173 1.07 -5.45 -1.90
N SER A 174 1.80 -5.36 -3.03
CA SER A 174 2.04 -6.52 -3.87
C SER A 174 2.64 -7.56 -2.94
N ASN A 175 1.89 -8.63 -2.67
CA ASN A 175 2.26 -9.62 -1.68
C ASN A 175 3.30 -10.55 -2.34
N GLN A 176 4.32 -9.94 -2.95
CA GLN A 176 5.54 -10.59 -3.37
C GLN A 176 6.30 -10.91 -2.11
N THR A 177 5.88 -12.03 -1.50
CA THR A 177 6.67 -12.74 -0.51
C THR A 177 8.11 -12.87 -1.05
N PRO A 178 9.15 -12.76 -0.21
CA PRO A 178 10.56 -12.87 -0.65
C PRO A 178 10.85 -14.10 -1.52
N SER A 179 10.05 -15.16 -1.38
CA SER A 179 10.07 -16.36 -2.22
C SER A 179 9.80 -16.08 -3.71
N GLN A 180 8.93 -15.13 -4.06
CA GLN A 180 8.60 -14.81 -5.45
C GLN A 180 9.69 -13.98 -6.14
N THR A 181 10.34 -13.06 -5.40
CA THR A 181 11.51 -12.32 -5.90
C THR A 181 12.70 -13.25 -6.14
N VAL A 182 12.94 -14.21 -5.23
CA VAL A 182 13.99 -15.23 -5.39
C VAL A 182 13.68 -16.16 -6.56
N GLY A 183 12.41 -16.58 -6.74
CA GLY A 183 11.99 -17.37 -7.89
C GLY A 183 12.17 -16.66 -9.23
N SER A 184 11.89 -15.36 -9.29
CA SER A 184 12.11 -14.53 -10.49
C SER A 184 13.59 -14.39 -10.86
N VAL A 185 14.47 -14.19 -9.87
CA VAL A 185 15.92 -14.07 -10.11
C VAL A 185 16.51 -15.40 -10.55
N ILE A 186 16.16 -16.51 -9.89
CA ILE A 186 16.64 -17.85 -10.24
C ILE A 186 16.15 -18.27 -11.64
N SER A 187 14.87 -18.03 -11.97
CA SER A 187 14.34 -18.36 -13.30
C SER A 187 14.97 -17.50 -14.41
N THR A 188 15.22 -16.22 -14.15
CA THR A 188 15.92 -15.33 -15.10
C THR A 188 17.37 -15.80 -15.33
N LEU A 189 18.08 -16.17 -14.25
CA LEU A 189 19.43 -16.73 -14.33
C LEU A 189 19.45 -18.08 -15.04
N PHE A 190 18.48 -18.94 -14.79
CA PHE A 190 18.40 -20.24 -15.45
C PHE A 190 18.09 -20.08 -16.95
N TYR A 191 17.16 -19.19 -17.30
CA TYR A 191 16.82 -18.91 -18.70
C TYR A 191 18.01 -18.31 -19.45
N SER A 192 18.75 -17.37 -18.84
CA SER A 192 19.93 -16.78 -19.49
C SER A 192 21.05 -17.79 -19.71
N VAL A 193 21.31 -18.67 -18.73
CA VAL A 193 22.27 -19.77 -18.88
C VAL A 193 21.81 -20.77 -19.93
N ALA A 194 20.55 -21.20 -19.91
CA ALA A 194 20.00 -22.13 -20.90
C ALA A 194 20.04 -21.55 -22.31
N TYR A 195 19.72 -20.26 -22.47
CA TYR A 195 19.78 -19.55 -23.73
C TYR A 195 21.22 -19.43 -24.26
N PHE A 196 22.20 -19.16 -23.38
CA PHE A 196 23.60 -19.19 -23.74
C PHE A 196 24.03 -20.56 -24.29
N PHE A 197 23.68 -21.65 -23.60
CA PHE A 197 23.99 -23.00 -24.07
C PHE A 197 23.27 -23.34 -25.38
N ALA A 198 22.01 -22.94 -25.55
CA ALA A 198 21.27 -23.15 -26.79
C ALA A 198 21.92 -22.42 -27.97
N MET A 199 22.33 -21.15 -27.78
CA MET A 199 23.03 -20.38 -28.80
C MET A 199 24.43 -20.94 -29.09
N TYR A 200 25.16 -21.37 -28.07
CA TYR A 200 26.45 -22.04 -28.25
C TYR A 200 26.29 -23.32 -29.09
N LEU A 201 25.35 -24.20 -28.75
CA LEU A 201 25.09 -25.43 -29.50
C LEU A 201 24.59 -25.14 -30.93
N TYR A 202 23.79 -24.09 -31.12
CA TYR A 202 23.36 -23.65 -32.44
C TYR A 202 24.57 -23.24 -33.31
N THR A 203 25.44 -22.36 -32.79
CA THR A 203 26.64 -21.95 -33.53
C THR A 203 27.58 -23.12 -33.81
N LEU A 204 27.78 -24.02 -32.83
CA LEU A 204 28.57 -25.24 -33.01
C LEU A 204 27.99 -26.10 -34.14
N SER A 205 26.67 -26.27 -34.18
CA SER A 205 25.99 -27.01 -35.25
C SER A 205 26.27 -26.42 -36.63
N VAL A 206 26.28 -25.09 -36.78
CA VAL A 206 26.58 -24.43 -38.06
C VAL A 206 28.04 -24.66 -38.47
N PHE A 207 28.99 -24.46 -37.55
CA PHE A 207 30.42 -24.69 -37.83
C PHE A 207 30.70 -26.15 -38.19
N THR A 208 30.15 -27.11 -37.43
CA THR A 208 30.27 -28.53 -37.74
C THR A 208 29.67 -28.86 -39.11
N GLY A 209 28.57 -28.22 -39.51
CA GLY A 209 28.00 -28.36 -40.86
C GLY A 209 28.96 -27.87 -41.96
N ILE A 210 29.63 -26.75 -41.75
CA ILE A 210 30.63 -26.22 -42.71
C ILE A 210 31.83 -27.15 -42.81
N GLU A 211 32.37 -27.59 -41.67
CA GLU A 211 33.49 -28.55 -41.63
C GLU A 211 33.13 -29.88 -42.27
N TYR A 212 31.91 -30.36 -42.03
CA TYR A 212 31.38 -31.55 -42.70
C TYR A 212 31.34 -31.35 -44.21
N GLY A 213 30.83 -30.21 -44.68
CA GLY A 213 30.79 -29.90 -46.11
C GLY A 213 32.16 -29.79 -46.79
N ASN A 214 33.24 -29.50 -46.06
CA ASN A 214 34.62 -29.57 -46.58
C ASN A 214 35.02 -31.00 -47.00
N GLN A 215 34.37 -32.03 -46.45
CA GLN A 215 34.62 -33.43 -46.79
C GLN A 215 33.71 -33.94 -47.92
N PHE A 216 32.73 -33.14 -48.36
CA PHE A 216 31.71 -33.52 -49.34
C PHE A 216 31.54 -32.44 -50.42
N ILE A 217 30.30 -32.22 -50.88
CA ILE A 217 29.96 -31.44 -52.08
C ILE A 217 30.26 -29.94 -51.93
N SER A 218 29.88 -29.33 -50.79
CA SER A 218 30.01 -27.88 -50.60
C SER A 218 29.93 -27.49 -49.11
N PRO A 219 30.92 -26.75 -48.58
CA PRO A 219 30.91 -26.24 -47.20
C PRO A 219 29.74 -25.29 -46.93
N MET A 220 29.42 -24.41 -47.90
CA MET A 220 28.35 -23.42 -47.74
C MET A 220 26.96 -24.07 -47.71
N LEU A 221 26.74 -25.12 -48.50
CA LEU A 221 25.46 -25.83 -48.54
C LEU A 221 25.16 -26.50 -47.19
N TRP A 222 26.13 -27.23 -46.63
CA TRP A 222 25.95 -27.92 -45.36
C TRP A 222 25.91 -26.97 -44.16
N GLY A 223 26.64 -25.84 -44.22
CA GLY A 223 26.49 -24.74 -43.27
C GLY A 223 25.08 -24.14 -43.30
N ALA A 224 24.50 -23.91 -44.49
CA ALA A 224 23.15 -23.39 -44.64
C ALA A 224 22.08 -24.35 -44.08
N VAL A 225 22.22 -25.66 -44.33
CA VAL A 225 21.30 -26.67 -43.75
C VAL A 225 21.31 -26.61 -42.22
N CYS A 226 22.49 -26.54 -41.60
CA CYS A 226 22.62 -26.44 -40.14
C CYS A 226 22.16 -25.08 -39.58
N PHE A 227 22.19 -24.02 -40.39
CA PHE A 227 21.68 -22.70 -40.01
C PHE A 227 20.15 -22.67 -39.96
N PHE A 228 19.48 -23.24 -40.97
CA PHE A 228 18.02 -23.26 -41.06
C PHE A 228 17.37 -24.39 -40.24
N LEU A 229 18.12 -25.45 -39.91
CA LEU A 229 17.68 -26.55 -39.06
C LEU A 229 18.55 -26.59 -37.79
N PRO A 230 18.13 -25.92 -36.70
CA PRO A 230 18.89 -25.88 -35.46
C PRO A 230 19.26 -27.27 -34.94
N GLY A 231 20.54 -27.45 -34.62
CA GLY A 231 21.06 -28.70 -34.07
C GLY A 231 21.14 -29.87 -35.07
N PHE A 232 20.90 -29.64 -36.37
CA PHE A 232 20.96 -30.69 -37.40
C PHE A 232 22.31 -31.43 -37.43
N ALA A 233 23.40 -30.80 -36.98
CA ALA A 233 24.68 -31.47 -36.85
C ALA A 233 24.66 -32.65 -35.86
N PHE A 234 23.82 -32.60 -34.83
CA PHE A 234 23.78 -33.61 -33.79
C PHE A 234 22.85 -34.77 -34.11
N TRP A 235 21.77 -34.54 -34.87
CA TRP A 235 20.77 -35.57 -35.17
C TRP A 235 20.69 -35.93 -36.66
N GLY A 236 20.91 -34.98 -37.56
CA GLY A 236 20.80 -35.18 -39.00
C GLY A 236 22.08 -35.67 -39.67
N LEU A 237 23.23 -35.03 -39.38
CA LEU A 237 24.51 -35.40 -39.99
C LEU A 237 24.94 -36.85 -39.69
N PRO A 238 24.75 -37.42 -38.48
CA PRO A 238 25.04 -38.83 -38.24
C PRO A 238 24.24 -39.79 -39.12
N SER A 239 22.97 -39.47 -39.42
CA SER A 239 22.15 -40.26 -40.34
C SER A 239 22.59 -40.10 -41.79
N VAL A 240 22.87 -38.88 -42.23
CA VAL A 240 23.38 -38.62 -43.59
C VAL A 240 24.70 -39.35 -43.83
N THR A 241 25.65 -39.21 -42.90
CA THR A 241 26.96 -39.89 -42.97
C THR A 241 26.83 -41.40 -43.06
N PHE A 242 25.94 -41.99 -42.26
CA PHE A 242 25.66 -43.43 -42.32
C PHE A 242 25.23 -43.86 -43.72
N TRP A 243 24.23 -43.19 -44.30
CA TRP A 243 23.72 -43.53 -45.63
C TRP A 243 24.74 -43.29 -46.73
N VAL A 244 25.45 -42.16 -46.69
CA VAL A 244 26.51 -41.87 -47.67
C VAL A 244 27.59 -42.94 -47.62
N ARG A 245 28.07 -43.31 -46.43
CA ARG A 245 29.09 -44.35 -46.29
C ARG A 245 28.59 -45.71 -46.76
N LEU A 246 27.35 -46.08 -46.43
CA LEU A 246 26.75 -47.35 -46.82
C LEU A 246 26.72 -47.54 -48.34
N PHE A 247 26.35 -46.50 -49.09
CA PHE A 247 26.25 -46.56 -50.55
C PHE A 247 27.56 -46.24 -51.28
N SER A 248 28.47 -45.47 -50.67
CA SER A 248 29.80 -45.23 -51.24
C SER A 248 30.77 -46.42 -51.05
N SER A 249 30.52 -47.30 -50.08
CA SER A 249 31.33 -48.52 -49.87
C SER A 249 30.87 -49.71 -50.71
N ALA A 250 29.96 -49.52 -51.67
CA ALA A 250 29.52 -50.55 -52.61
C ALA A 250 30.53 -50.76 -53.77
N ASP A 251 31.83 -50.80 -53.47
CA ASP A 251 32.84 -51.52 -54.26
C ASP A 251 32.92 -52.98 -53.77
N PHE A 252 31.78 -53.64 -53.63
CA PHE A 252 31.72 -55.09 -53.50
C PHE A 252 31.25 -55.67 -54.84
N ILE A 253 32.20 -56.35 -55.49
CA ILE A 253 32.10 -57.21 -56.68
C ILE A 253 32.44 -56.50 -58.01
N HIS A 254 33.75 -56.44 -58.29
CA HIS A 254 34.32 -57.05 -59.49
C HIS A 254 35.62 -57.79 -59.13
#